data_AF-A0A521XWW8-F1
#
_entry.id   AF-A0A521XWW8-F1
#
_cell.length_a   1.000
_cell.length_b   1.000
_cell.length_c   1.000
_cell.angle_alpha   90.00
_cell.angle_beta   90.00
_cell.angle_gamma   90.00
#
_symmetry.space_group_name_H-M   'P 1'
#
loop_
_entity.id
_entity.type
_entity.pdbx_description
1 polymer ?
#
loop_
_entity_poly.entity_id
_entity_poly.type
_entity_poly.pdbx_seq_one_letter_code
_entity_poly.pdbx_strand_id
1 'polypeptide(L)'
;MGSTHGLRHSGATGPDALTLCMRRPGDIVPTMQSRPIHTGIFHEGDDLVSFITQALPEVPEHSIIAIASKIVALAEGRTVPLTTQRAKNERIQSESDAALKTKYVWLTRKDGMLMANAGIDESNANKKLVLLPKDSYASAAELHKKLKKVYGRKKLGVLITDSCPLPLRAGVTGSALGYAGFTGLREYAGKKDLFGRSLRMTRTNLADGLAATAGILMGEGNERQPLVLITGAPVTFTSRHPNRELIMPAKEDMYYPLFKNAGF
;
A
#
# COMPACT_ATOMS: atom_id res chain seq x y z
N MET A 1 -3.10 -34.84 -48.04
CA MET A 1 -2.08 -34.20 -47.19
C MET A 1 -2.58 -32.81 -46.84
N GLY A 2 -2.87 -32.54 -45.57
CA GLY A 2 -3.46 -31.27 -45.12
C GLY A 2 -3.81 -31.38 -43.63
N SER A 3 -2.81 -31.12 -42.80
CA SER A 3 -2.81 -31.33 -41.35
C SER A 3 -3.65 -30.30 -40.60
N THR A 4 -4.60 -30.78 -39.80
CA THR A 4 -5.27 -30.05 -38.72
C THR A 4 -4.32 -29.93 -37.52
N HIS A 5 -3.95 -28.71 -37.14
CA HIS A 5 -3.19 -28.46 -35.91
C HIS A 5 -4.15 -28.31 -34.73
N GLY A 6 -4.31 -29.41 -33.99
CA GLY A 6 -4.90 -29.42 -32.66
C GLY A 6 -3.90 -28.89 -31.64
N LEU A 7 -4.27 -27.82 -30.92
CA LEU A 7 -3.55 -27.40 -29.73
C LEU A 7 -4.04 -28.23 -28.54
N ARG A 8 -3.17 -29.14 -28.12
CA ARG A 8 -3.34 -30.03 -26.98
C ARG A 8 -3.35 -29.24 -25.68
N HIS A 9 -4.33 -29.54 -24.84
CA HIS A 9 -4.28 -29.29 -23.41
C HIS A 9 -3.09 -30.06 -22.79
N SER A 10 -2.21 -29.35 -22.08
CA SER A 10 -1.30 -29.96 -21.09
C SER A 10 -1.65 -29.42 -19.72
N GLY A 11 -2.24 -30.28 -18.90
CA GLY A 11 -2.59 -29.99 -17.52
C GLY A 11 -1.35 -29.77 -16.65
N ALA A 12 -1.48 -28.79 -15.77
CA ALA A 12 -0.70 -28.70 -14.54
C ALA A 12 -1.69 -28.53 -13.39
N THR A 13 -2.15 -29.66 -12.87
CA THR A 13 -2.90 -29.75 -11.62
C THR A 13 -1.92 -29.71 -10.45
N GLY A 14 -1.82 -28.56 -9.79
CA GLY A 14 -1.22 -28.41 -8.47
C GLY A 14 -2.24 -27.73 -7.54
N PRO A 15 -2.54 -28.26 -6.35
CA PRO A 15 -3.57 -27.70 -5.48
C PRO A 15 -2.95 -26.60 -4.63
N ASP A 16 -3.09 -25.33 -5.05
CA ASP A 16 -2.83 -24.18 -4.17
C ASP A 16 -3.52 -22.88 -4.64
N ALA A 17 -4.65 -23.03 -5.32
CA ALA A 17 -5.67 -21.99 -5.35
C ALA A 17 -6.73 -22.45 -4.36
N LEU A 18 -7.03 -21.63 -3.35
CA LEU A 18 -8.22 -21.77 -2.52
C LEU A 18 -9.42 -22.02 -3.45
N THR A 19 -9.79 -23.29 -3.58
CA THR A 19 -11.06 -23.69 -4.16
C THR A 19 -12.07 -22.91 -3.35
N LEU A 20 -12.72 -21.94 -3.99
CA LEU A 20 -13.93 -21.34 -3.50
C LEU A 20 -15.01 -22.44 -3.60
N CYS A 21 -14.83 -23.51 -2.84
CA CYS A 21 -15.86 -24.47 -2.51
C CYS A 21 -17.01 -23.61 -2.00
N MET A 22 -18.17 -23.73 -2.61
CA MET A 22 -19.33 -22.90 -2.29
C MET A 22 -19.51 -22.93 -0.77
N ARG A 23 -19.15 -21.82 -0.11
CA ARG A 23 -19.26 -21.73 1.34
C ARG A 23 -20.73 -21.84 1.68
N ARG A 24 -21.08 -22.80 2.52
CA ARG A 24 -22.45 -22.97 2.99
C ARG A 24 -22.76 -21.89 4.03
N PRO A 25 -24.04 -21.49 4.17
CA PRO A 25 -24.46 -20.71 5.32
C PRO A 25 -23.99 -21.40 6.62
N GLY A 26 -23.24 -20.68 7.46
CA GLY A 26 -22.67 -21.21 8.70
C GLY A 26 -21.21 -21.68 8.61
N ASP A 27 -20.59 -21.70 7.42
CA ASP A 27 -19.15 -21.99 7.31
C ASP A 27 -18.32 -20.91 8.01
N ILE A 28 -17.40 -21.34 8.88
CA ILE A 28 -16.48 -20.43 9.59
C ILE A 28 -15.53 -19.82 8.56
N VAL A 29 -15.66 -18.51 8.37
CA VAL A 29 -14.71 -17.73 7.58
C VAL A 29 -13.53 -17.34 8.46
N PRO A 30 -12.27 -17.43 7.97
CA PRO A 30 -11.12 -16.95 8.73
C PRO A 30 -11.33 -15.49 9.14
N THR A 31 -11.21 -15.22 10.44
CA THR A 31 -11.34 -13.87 10.99
C THR A 31 -10.08 -13.07 10.66
N MET A 32 -10.24 -11.93 10.01
CA MET A 32 -9.16 -10.95 9.89
C MET A 32 -8.99 -10.24 11.22
N GLN A 33 -7.76 -10.18 11.74
CA GLN A 33 -7.41 -9.41 12.93
C GLN A 33 -6.36 -8.36 12.56
N SER A 34 -6.40 -7.20 13.22
CA SER A 34 -5.45 -6.12 13.01
C SER A 34 -5.07 -5.54 14.37
N ARG A 35 -3.77 -5.52 14.66
CA ARG A 35 -3.23 -5.13 15.96
C ARG A 35 -2.21 -4.01 15.79
N PRO A 36 -2.45 -2.79 16.29
CA PRO A 36 -1.44 -1.75 16.31
C PRO A 36 -0.32 -2.13 17.28
N ILE A 37 0.90 -1.73 16.94
CA ILE A 37 2.08 -2.03 17.73
C ILE A 37 2.63 -0.71 18.25
N HIS A 38 2.58 -0.52 19.57
CA HIS A 38 3.20 0.61 20.21
C HIS A 38 4.73 0.45 20.21
N THR A 39 5.47 1.51 19.88
CA THR A 39 6.92 1.45 19.64
C THR A 39 7.72 2.55 20.35
N GLY A 40 9.05 2.42 20.31
CA GLY A 40 10.00 3.52 20.55
C GLY A 40 9.82 4.67 19.55
N ILE A 41 10.51 5.79 19.77
CA ILE A 41 10.63 6.81 18.71
C ILE A 41 11.67 6.32 17.71
N PHE A 42 11.30 6.25 16.44
CA PHE A 42 12.22 5.97 15.36
C PHE A 42 12.93 7.27 14.95
N HIS A 43 14.26 7.26 14.93
CA HIS A 43 15.08 8.38 14.53
C HIS A 43 15.61 8.20 13.11
N GLU A 44 15.96 9.30 12.47
CA GLU A 44 16.56 9.29 11.15
C GLU A 44 17.85 8.46 11.13
N GLY A 45 17.95 7.53 10.18
CA GLY A 45 19.09 6.63 10.05
C GLY A 45 19.07 5.39 10.96
N ASP A 46 18.07 5.23 11.84
CA ASP A 46 17.90 3.99 12.61
C ASP A 46 17.71 2.79 11.66
N ASP A 47 18.15 1.59 12.08
CA ASP A 47 17.92 0.36 11.29
C ASP A 47 16.46 -0.09 11.41
N LEU A 48 15.70 0.13 10.34
CA LEU A 48 14.26 -0.16 10.31
C LEU A 48 13.93 -1.64 10.54
N VAL A 49 14.77 -2.57 10.09
CA VAL A 49 14.53 -4.01 10.30
C VAL A 49 14.68 -4.36 11.78
N SER A 50 15.75 -3.92 12.42
CA SER A 50 15.98 -4.10 13.85
C SER A 50 14.85 -3.46 14.67
N PHE A 51 14.44 -2.24 14.31
CA PHE A 51 13.32 -1.56 14.98
C PHE A 51 12.02 -2.36 14.89
N ILE A 52 11.65 -2.85 13.70
CA ILE A 52 10.45 -3.67 13.50
C ILE A 52 10.55 -4.96 14.30
N THR A 53 11.68 -5.67 14.22
CA THR A 53 11.84 -6.98 14.88
C THR A 53 11.90 -6.91 16.39
N GLN A 54 12.37 -5.79 16.96
CA GLN A 54 12.29 -5.52 18.40
C GLN A 54 10.83 -5.27 18.85
N ALA A 55 10.05 -4.52 18.07
CA ALA A 55 8.65 -4.24 18.38
C ALA A 55 7.71 -5.43 18.10
N LEU A 56 8.07 -6.26 17.13
CA LEU A 56 7.36 -7.46 16.70
C LEU A 56 8.31 -8.67 16.80
N PRO A 57 8.53 -9.23 17.99
CA PRO A 57 9.45 -10.36 18.16
C PRO A 57 8.96 -11.64 17.45
N GLU A 58 7.64 -11.79 17.32
CA GLU A 58 7.03 -12.90 16.61
C GLU A 58 5.97 -12.41 15.62
N VAL A 59 5.97 -13.02 14.44
CA VAL A 59 4.98 -12.80 13.39
C VAL A 59 4.47 -14.16 12.91
N PRO A 60 3.17 -14.46 13.02
CA PRO A 60 2.59 -15.70 12.49
C PRO A 60 2.72 -15.81 10.97
N GLU A 61 2.60 -17.03 10.44
CA GLU A 61 2.38 -17.21 9.00
C GLU A 61 1.08 -16.51 8.54
N HIS A 62 1.01 -16.19 7.25
CA HIS A 62 -0.11 -15.48 6.62
C HIS A 62 -0.38 -14.10 7.23
N SER A 63 0.69 -13.40 7.59
CA SER A 63 0.63 -12.05 8.16
C SER A 63 1.05 -10.97 7.16
N ILE A 64 0.52 -9.77 7.33
CA ILE A 64 0.99 -8.55 6.68
C ILE A 64 1.44 -7.59 7.77
N ILE A 65 2.64 -7.02 7.64
CA ILE A 65 3.12 -5.94 8.48
C ILE A 65 2.88 -4.64 7.71
N ALA A 66 1.92 -3.84 8.15
CA ALA A 66 1.71 -2.50 7.65
C ALA A 66 2.62 -1.51 8.39
N ILE A 67 3.27 -0.61 7.66
CA ILE A 67 4.35 0.25 8.13
C ILE A 67 4.05 1.68 7.65
N ALA A 68 4.03 2.64 8.57
CA ALA A 68 3.87 4.04 8.22
C ALA A 68 5.02 4.52 7.33
N SER A 69 4.69 5.24 6.26
CA SER A 69 5.61 5.83 5.28
C SER A 69 6.75 6.62 5.95
N LYS A 70 6.43 7.34 7.03
CA LYS A 70 7.34 8.22 7.77
C LYS A 70 8.58 7.50 8.29
N ILE A 71 8.43 6.35 8.93
CA ILE A 71 9.59 5.61 9.47
C ILE A 71 10.42 4.95 8.35
N VAL A 72 9.80 4.65 7.21
CA VAL A 72 10.53 4.21 6.01
C VAL A 72 11.34 5.37 5.42
N ALA A 73 10.73 6.55 5.29
CA ALA A 73 11.40 7.75 4.82
C ALA A 73 12.56 8.18 5.73
N LEU A 74 12.39 8.13 7.05
CA LEU A 74 13.45 8.41 8.01
C LEU A 74 14.61 7.41 7.91
N ALA A 75 14.32 6.12 7.66
CA ALA A 75 15.36 5.11 7.45
C ALA A 75 16.15 5.36 6.16
N GLU A 76 15.50 5.93 5.14
CA GLU A 76 16.13 6.31 3.86
C GLU A 76 16.80 7.69 3.90
N GLY A 77 16.79 8.41 5.03
CA GLY A 77 17.30 9.77 5.13
C GLY A 77 16.53 10.76 4.25
N ARG A 78 15.24 10.51 4.00
CA ARG A 78 14.35 11.35 3.18
C ARG A 78 13.84 12.56 3.97
N THR A 79 14.76 13.28 4.61
CA THR A 79 14.47 14.52 5.32
C THR A 79 15.14 15.72 4.65
N VAL A 80 14.53 16.89 4.78
CA VAL A 80 15.15 18.15 4.40
C VAL A 80 14.92 19.23 5.46
N PRO A 81 15.86 20.15 5.68
CA PRO A 81 15.65 21.27 6.59
C PRO A 81 14.48 22.15 6.11
N LEU A 82 13.58 22.49 7.04
CA LEU A 82 12.56 23.52 6.77
C LEU A 82 13.18 24.91 7.00
N THR A 83 13.60 25.57 5.93
CA THR A 83 14.24 26.91 6.00
C THR A 83 13.25 28.04 5.75
N THR A 84 12.47 27.95 4.68
CA THR A 84 11.49 28.97 4.28
C THR A 84 10.27 28.34 3.62
N GLN A 85 9.13 29.05 3.63
CA GLN A 85 7.94 28.61 2.91
C GLN A 85 8.17 28.49 1.40
N ARG A 86 9.05 29.32 0.83
CA ARG A 86 9.45 29.25 -0.58
C ARG A 86 10.18 27.93 -0.87
N ALA A 87 11.18 27.58 -0.06
CA ALA A 87 11.92 26.32 -0.20
C ALA A 87 10.99 25.10 -0.07
N LYS A 88 10.01 25.15 0.86
CA LYS A 88 8.98 24.11 0.96
C LYS A 88 8.17 23.98 -0.33
N ASN A 89 7.68 25.10 -0.88
CA ASN A 89 6.87 25.09 -2.12
C ASN A 89 7.68 24.58 -3.33
N GLU A 90 8.96 24.97 -3.43
CA GLU A 90 9.87 24.45 -4.46
C GLU A 90 10.06 22.94 -4.28
N ARG A 91 10.20 22.47 -3.04
CA ARG A 91 10.35 21.05 -2.75
C ARG A 91 9.11 20.24 -3.09
N ILE A 92 7.91 20.72 -2.74
CA ILE A 92 6.62 20.11 -3.11
C ILE A 92 6.54 19.92 -4.63
N GLN A 93 6.86 20.97 -5.40
CA GLN A 93 6.83 20.89 -6.86
C GLN A 93 7.89 19.91 -7.39
N SER A 94 9.11 19.92 -6.85
CA SER A 94 10.19 19.01 -7.28
C SER A 94 9.91 17.53 -6.99
N GLU A 95 9.10 17.24 -5.98
CA GLU A 95 8.74 15.88 -5.58
C GLU A 95 7.44 15.41 -6.20
N SER A 96 6.78 16.22 -7.04
CA SER A 96 5.50 15.90 -7.68
C SER A 96 5.62 15.79 -9.20
N ASP A 97 4.81 14.94 -9.82
CA ASP A 97 4.64 14.88 -11.28
C ASP A 97 3.81 16.06 -11.80
N ALA A 98 2.89 16.54 -10.96
CA ALA A 98 2.06 17.72 -11.20
C ALA A 98 1.67 18.35 -9.86
N ALA A 99 1.55 19.67 -9.83
CA ALA A 99 1.19 20.41 -8.62
C ALA A 99 0.24 21.57 -8.96
N LEU A 100 -0.92 21.59 -8.30
CA LEU A 100 -1.93 22.63 -8.41
C LEU A 100 -2.08 23.32 -7.06
N LYS A 101 -1.86 24.63 -7.01
CA LYS A 101 -2.06 25.39 -5.78
C LYS A 101 -3.56 25.53 -5.49
N THR A 102 -3.98 25.08 -4.30
CA THR A 102 -5.33 25.30 -3.79
C THR A 102 -5.32 26.32 -2.64
N LYS A 103 -6.49 26.66 -2.12
CA LYS A 103 -6.65 27.57 -0.97
C LYS A 103 -5.86 27.11 0.26
N TYR A 104 -5.78 25.81 0.53
CA TYR A 104 -5.20 25.27 1.77
C TYR A 104 -3.84 24.61 1.56
N VAL A 105 -3.68 23.84 0.49
CA VAL A 105 -2.48 23.03 0.22
C VAL A 105 -2.15 23.05 -1.27
N TRP A 106 -1.01 22.48 -1.64
CA TRP A 106 -0.81 22.03 -3.02
C TRP A 106 -1.51 20.69 -3.20
N LEU A 107 -2.41 20.58 -4.16
CA LEU A 107 -2.89 19.29 -4.65
C LEU A 107 -1.84 18.77 -5.64
N THR A 108 -1.28 17.60 -5.38
CA THR A 108 -0.16 17.07 -6.14
C THR A 108 -0.46 15.67 -6.66
N ARG A 109 0.03 15.36 -7.87
CA ARG A 109 0.13 13.97 -8.33
C ARG A 109 1.53 13.47 -8.01
N LYS A 110 1.63 12.39 -7.25
CA LYS A 110 2.89 11.75 -6.84
C LYS A 110 2.69 10.24 -6.79
N ASP A 111 3.55 9.50 -7.48
CA ASP A 111 3.57 8.03 -7.48
C ASP A 111 2.20 7.40 -7.87
N GLY A 112 1.46 8.07 -8.76
CA GLY A 112 0.14 7.64 -9.20
C GLY A 112 -1.02 8.01 -8.27
N MET A 113 -0.75 8.77 -7.20
CA MET A 113 -1.74 9.16 -6.19
C MET A 113 -1.97 10.67 -6.17
N LEU A 114 -3.16 11.08 -5.74
CA LEU A 114 -3.47 12.47 -5.39
C LEU A 114 -3.17 12.71 -3.92
N MET A 115 -2.33 13.70 -3.64
CA MET A 115 -1.84 13.98 -2.30
C MET A 115 -1.88 15.47 -1.98
N ALA A 116 -1.90 15.79 -0.70
CA ALA A 116 -1.57 17.12 -0.23
C ALA A 116 -0.05 17.28 -0.16
N ASN A 117 0.49 18.35 -0.73
CA ASN A 117 1.90 18.75 -0.61
C ASN A 117 2.90 17.63 -0.97
N ALA A 118 2.62 16.79 -1.97
CA ALA A 118 3.45 15.66 -2.39
C ALA A 118 3.69 14.58 -1.30
N GLY A 119 2.82 14.50 -0.30
CA GLY A 119 3.02 13.66 0.88
C GLY A 119 4.14 14.16 1.80
N ILE A 120 4.59 15.41 1.61
CA ILE A 120 5.58 16.03 2.50
C ILE A 120 4.92 16.40 3.81
N ASP A 121 5.49 15.88 4.90
CA ASP A 121 4.98 16.06 6.24
C ASP A 121 5.91 16.93 7.10
N GLU A 122 5.31 17.79 7.91
CA GLU A 122 5.95 18.66 8.91
C GLU A 122 5.73 18.16 10.34
N SER A 123 4.69 17.37 10.54
CA SER A 123 4.32 16.83 11.84
C SER A 123 5.27 15.71 12.24
N ASN A 124 5.53 15.58 13.54
CA ASN A 124 6.41 14.55 14.10
C ASN A 124 7.80 14.48 13.40
N ALA A 125 8.28 15.62 12.88
CA ALA A 125 9.47 15.71 12.03
C ALA A 125 10.61 16.56 12.63
N ASN A 126 10.51 16.94 13.92
CA ASN A 126 11.53 17.71 14.65
C ASN A 126 12.12 18.90 13.86
N LYS A 127 11.25 19.79 13.36
CA LYS A 127 11.59 20.98 12.55
C LYS A 127 12.22 20.70 11.17
N LYS A 128 12.12 19.47 10.67
CA LYS A 128 12.43 19.11 9.28
C LYS A 128 11.15 18.86 8.49
N LEU A 129 11.29 18.76 7.18
CA LEU A 129 10.30 18.12 6.32
C LEU A 129 10.69 16.66 6.15
N VAL A 130 9.73 15.76 6.31
CA VAL A 130 9.87 14.35 5.91
C VAL A 130 9.18 14.20 4.56
N LEU A 131 9.94 13.73 3.57
CA LEU A 131 9.42 13.41 2.24
C LEU A 131 8.91 11.97 2.24
N LEU A 132 8.19 11.56 1.20
CA LEU A 132 7.89 10.15 1.00
C LEU A 132 9.16 9.32 0.73
N PRO A 133 9.12 7.99 0.98
CA PRO A 133 10.15 7.06 0.51
C PRO A 133 10.46 7.27 -0.97
N LYS A 134 11.72 7.10 -1.37
CA LYS A 134 12.15 7.39 -2.74
C LYS A 134 11.45 6.48 -3.76
N ASP A 135 11.25 5.22 -3.41
CA ASP A 135 10.45 4.26 -4.15
C ASP A 135 9.80 3.26 -3.18
N SER A 136 8.58 3.57 -2.76
CA SER A 136 7.83 2.76 -1.78
C SER A 136 7.66 1.28 -2.19
N TYR A 137 7.58 0.96 -3.48
CA TYR A 137 7.51 -0.45 -3.91
C TYR A 137 8.85 -1.16 -3.75
N ALA A 138 9.96 -0.48 -4.06
CA ALA A 138 11.30 -1.01 -3.83
C ALA A 138 11.58 -1.21 -2.35
N SER A 139 11.26 -0.22 -1.51
CA SER A 139 11.43 -0.27 -0.06
C SER A 139 10.60 -1.38 0.57
N ALA A 140 9.34 -1.55 0.15
CA ALA A 140 8.50 -2.65 0.60
C ALA A 140 9.07 -4.02 0.19
N ALA A 141 9.61 -4.15 -1.03
CA ALA A 141 10.23 -5.39 -1.49
C ALA A 141 11.50 -5.75 -0.72
N GLU A 142 12.35 -4.76 -0.41
CA GLU A 142 13.55 -4.95 0.39
C GLU A 142 13.20 -5.35 1.83
N LEU A 143 12.28 -4.63 2.47
CA LEU A 143 11.78 -4.94 3.80
C LEU A 143 11.16 -6.33 3.85
N HIS A 144 10.31 -6.68 2.89
CA HIS A 144 9.73 -8.02 2.79
C HIS A 144 10.82 -9.09 2.69
N LYS A 145 11.84 -8.91 1.85
CA LYS A 145 12.95 -9.88 1.74
C LYS A 145 13.69 -10.05 3.08
N LYS A 146 14.02 -8.95 3.77
CA LYS A 146 14.74 -8.98 5.05
C LYS A 146 13.89 -9.59 6.17
N LEU A 147 12.67 -9.11 6.36
CA LEU A 147 11.76 -9.58 7.42
C LEU A 147 11.35 -11.03 7.21
N LYS A 148 11.12 -11.45 5.96
CA LYS A 148 10.83 -12.86 5.62
C LYS A 148 11.96 -13.78 6.05
N LYS A 149 13.22 -13.36 5.85
CA LYS A 149 14.41 -14.09 6.30
C LYS A 149 14.51 -14.11 7.82
N VAL A 150 14.35 -12.96 8.49
CA VAL A 150 14.47 -12.85 9.95
C VAL A 150 13.42 -13.70 10.67
N TYR A 151 12.15 -13.63 10.25
CA TYR A 151 11.07 -14.40 10.88
C TYR A 151 10.97 -15.85 10.38
N GLY A 152 11.69 -16.22 9.31
CA GLY A 152 11.61 -17.55 8.72
C GLY A 152 10.20 -17.91 8.23
N ARG A 153 9.48 -16.97 7.62
CA ARG A 153 8.10 -17.15 7.14
C ARG A 153 8.02 -17.32 5.63
N LYS A 154 7.11 -18.14 5.13
CA LYS A 154 6.86 -18.32 3.70
C LYS A 154 5.82 -17.34 3.18
N LYS A 155 4.77 -17.08 3.98
CA LYS A 155 3.63 -16.20 3.68
C LYS A 155 3.66 -15.01 4.62
N LEU A 156 4.47 -14.03 4.25
CA LEU A 156 4.58 -12.74 4.92
C LEU A 156 4.38 -11.65 3.88
N GLY A 157 3.66 -10.59 4.23
CA GLY A 157 3.51 -9.40 3.42
C GLY A 157 4.05 -8.17 4.14
N VAL A 158 4.46 -7.18 3.37
CA VAL A 158 4.79 -5.84 3.83
C VAL A 158 3.90 -4.86 3.08
N LEU A 159 3.34 -3.90 3.79
CA LEU A 159 2.52 -2.82 3.24
C LEU A 159 3.04 -1.50 3.80
N ILE A 160 3.38 -0.54 2.94
CA ILE A 160 3.75 0.82 3.32
C ILE A 160 2.52 1.69 3.12
N THR A 161 2.14 2.42 4.16
CA THR A 161 0.91 3.20 4.20
C THR A 161 1.17 4.66 4.46
N ASP A 162 0.34 5.53 3.88
CA ASP A 162 0.35 6.96 4.16
C ASP A 162 -1.06 7.54 4.15
N SER A 163 -1.25 8.69 4.77
CA SER A 163 -2.57 9.29 4.96
C SER A 163 -2.90 10.25 3.83
N CYS A 164 -3.95 9.94 3.07
CA CYS A 164 -4.36 10.70 1.90
C CYS A 164 -5.78 11.25 2.03
N PRO A 165 -6.06 12.46 1.51
CA PRO A 165 -7.42 12.96 1.40
C PRO A 165 -8.17 12.24 0.27
N LEU A 166 -9.49 12.15 0.38
CA LEU A 166 -10.36 11.69 -0.70
C LEU A 166 -11.20 12.85 -1.23
N PRO A 167 -11.43 12.95 -2.56
CA PRO A 167 -12.31 13.97 -3.12
C PRO A 167 -13.69 13.93 -2.46
N LEU A 168 -14.18 15.11 -2.05
CA LEU A 168 -15.51 15.31 -1.48
C LEU A 168 -15.76 14.60 -0.13
N ARG A 169 -14.70 14.20 0.60
CA ARG A 169 -14.80 13.60 1.93
C ARG A 169 -13.96 14.38 2.94
N ALA A 170 -14.49 14.54 4.16
CA ALA A 170 -13.76 15.18 5.24
C ALA A 170 -12.76 14.20 5.88
N GLY A 171 -11.59 14.71 6.28
CA GLY A 171 -10.52 13.92 6.89
C GLY A 171 -9.59 13.24 5.88
N VAL A 172 -8.69 12.41 6.41
CA VAL A 172 -7.74 11.57 5.65
C VAL A 172 -8.02 10.10 5.91
N THR A 173 -7.56 9.24 5.00
CA THR A 173 -7.60 7.79 5.16
C THR A 173 -6.27 7.17 4.74
N GLY A 174 -5.91 6.04 5.35
CA GLY A 174 -4.72 5.30 4.96
C GLY A 174 -4.82 4.77 3.54
N SER A 175 -3.78 4.97 2.75
CA SER A 175 -3.63 4.49 1.38
C SER A 175 -2.28 3.79 1.20
N ALA A 176 -2.20 2.82 0.30
CA ALA A 176 -1.03 2.00 0.06
C ALA A 176 -0.04 2.73 -0.88
N LEU A 177 1.14 3.07 -0.37
CA LEU A 177 2.21 3.63 -1.20
C LEU A 177 3.01 2.54 -1.93
N GLY A 178 3.12 1.37 -1.30
CA GLY A 178 3.87 0.24 -1.83
C GLY A 178 3.64 -0.99 -0.97
N TYR A 179 3.82 -2.17 -1.54
CA TYR A 179 3.63 -3.43 -0.82
C TYR A 179 4.47 -4.54 -1.45
N ALA A 180 4.62 -5.66 -0.75
CA ALA A 180 5.29 -6.85 -1.26
C ALA A 180 4.81 -8.11 -0.53
N GLY A 181 4.94 -9.28 -1.17
CA GLY A 181 4.61 -10.58 -0.57
C GLY A 181 3.15 -11.02 -0.74
N PHE A 182 2.28 -10.18 -1.31
CA PHE A 182 0.88 -10.49 -1.60
C PHE A 182 0.35 -9.71 -2.83
N THR A 183 -0.80 -10.11 -3.37
CA THR A 183 -1.49 -9.41 -4.47
C THR A 183 -2.31 -8.23 -3.94
N GLY A 184 -2.13 -7.03 -4.49
CA GLY A 184 -2.84 -5.83 -4.05
C GLY A 184 -4.27 -5.75 -4.58
N LEU A 185 -4.54 -6.33 -5.74
CA LEU A 185 -5.86 -6.42 -6.34
C LEU A 185 -6.47 -7.82 -6.23
N ARG A 186 -7.79 -7.87 -6.10
CA ARG A 186 -8.58 -9.08 -6.31
C ARG A 186 -9.41 -8.94 -7.57
N GLU A 187 -9.12 -9.78 -8.56
CA GLU A 187 -9.87 -9.87 -9.81
C GLU A 187 -11.16 -10.67 -9.62
N TYR A 188 -12.26 -10.10 -10.13
CA TYR A 188 -13.54 -10.77 -10.29
C TYR A 188 -13.98 -10.89 -11.75
N ALA A 189 -13.27 -10.29 -12.70
CA ALA A 189 -13.54 -10.45 -14.13
C ALA A 189 -13.66 -11.94 -14.51
N GLY A 190 -14.72 -12.30 -15.22
CA GLY A 190 -15.03 -13.68 -15.61
C GLY A 190 -15.73 -14.51 -14.53
N LYS A 191 -15.77 -14.08 -13.27
CA LYS A 191 -16.56 -14.75 -12.21
C LYS A 191 -18.04 -14.42 -12.34
N LYS A 192 -18.87 -15.28 -11.76
CA LYS A 192 -20.32 -15.06 -11.66
C LYS A 192 -20.65 -14.33 -10.37
N ASP A 193 -21.60 -13.41 -10.42
CA ASP A 193 -22.21 -12.82 -9.23
C ASP A 193 -23.22 -13.79 -8.58
N LEU A 194 -23.90 -13.31 -7.53
CA LEU A 194 -24.89 -14.07 -6.78
C LEU A 194 -26.06 -14.60 -7.63
N PHE A 195 -26.30 -14.02 -8.81
CA PHE A 195 -27.41 -14.35 -9.70
C PHE A 195 -26.93 -14.88 -11.06
N GLY A 196 -25.67 -15.33 -11.15
CA GLY A 196 -25.13 -15.97 -12.36
C GLY A 196 -24.73 -15.02 -13.48
N ARG A 197 -24.77 -13.69 -13.26
CA ARG A 197 -24.27 -12.71 -14.24
C ARG A 197 -22.75 -12.67 -14.20
N SER A 198 -22.12 -12.66 -15.38
CA SER A 198 -20.66 -12.54 -15.47
C SER A 198 -20.21 -11.12 -15.13
N LEU A 199 -19.29 -11.01 -14.17
CA LEU A 199 -18.60 -9.78 -13.82
C LEU A 199 -17.56 -9.47 -14.90
N ARG A 200 -17.49 -8.21 -15.35
CA ARG A 200 -16.64 -7.79 -16.48
C ARG A 200 -15.35 -7.09 -16.05
N MET A 201 -15.46 -6.03 -15.26
CA MET A 201 -14.33 -5.17 -14.85
C MET A 201 -14.15 -5.07 -13.34
N THR A 202 -14.85 -5.92 -12.58
CA THR A 202 -14.87 -5.80 -11.11
C THR A 202 -13.53 -6.21 -10.51
N ARG A 203 -12.90 -5.27 -9.81
CA ARG A 203 -11.67 -5.44 -9.04
C ARG A 203 -11.86 -4.86 -7.64
N THR A 204 -11.29 -5.50 -6.64
CA THR A 204 -11.22 -4.95 -5.29
C THR A 204 -9.78 -4.59 -4.98
N ASN A 205 -9.54 -3.34 -4.57
CA ASN A 205 -8.24 -2.88 -4.10
C ASN A 205 -8.04 -3.29 -2.63
N LEU A 206 -7.45 -4.47 -2.43
CA LEU A 206 -7.20 -5.03 -1.10
C LEU A 206 -6.11 -4.24 -0.37
N ALA A 207 -5.08 -3.79 -1.09
CA ALA A 207 -3.97 -3.04 -0.50
C ALA A 207 -4.45 -1.74 0.15
N ASP A 208 -5.26 -0.93 -0.53
CA ASP A 208 -5.83 0.29 0.06
C ASP A 208 -6.83 -0.01 1.17
N GLY A 209 -7.64 -1.08 1.06
CA GLY A 209 -8.53 -1.49 2.15
C GLY A 209 -7.78 -1.87 3.43
N LEU A 210 -6.64 -2.57 3.29
CA LEU A 210 -5.74 -2.87 4.39
C LEU A 210 -5.01 -1.64 4.91
N ALA A 211 -4.60 -0.73 4.02
CA ALA A 211 -3.95 0.53 4.40
C ALA A 211 -4.90 1.43 5.19
N ALA A 212 -6.17 1.53 4.79
CA ALA A 212 -7.20 2.26 5.51
C ALA A 212 -7.44 1.65 6.90
N THR A 213 -7.47 0.32 7.00
CA THR A 213 -7.58 -0.39 8.30
C THR A 213 -6.37 -0.09 9.19
N ALA A 214 -5.16 -0.12 8.63
CA ALA A 214 -3.95 0.19 9.35
C ALA A 214 -3.94 1.66 9.80
N GLY A 215 -4.28 2.61 8.93
CA GLY A 215 -4.30 4.05 9.26
C GLY A 215 -5.22 4.39 10.43
N ILE A 216 -6.40 3.78 10.51
CA ILE A 216 -7.31 3.94 11.67
C ILE A 216 -6.63 3.51 12.97
N LEU A 217 -5.88 2.41 12.94
CA LEU A 217 -5.21 1.86 14.11
C LEU A 217 -3.90 2.57 14.45
N MET A 218 -3.17 3.07 13.46
CA MET A 218 -1.94 3.84 13.67
C MET A 218 -2.23 5.21 14.31
N GLY A 219 -3.36 5.81 13.96
CA GLY A 219 -3.70 7.19 14.32
C GLY A 219 -2.90 8.22 13.52
N GLU A 220 -3.21 9.49 13.73
CA GLU A 220 -2.61 10.63 13.00
C GLU A 220 -1.81 11.56 13.94
N GLY A 221 -1.74 11.22 15.24
CA GLY A 221 -1.22 12.07 16.29
C GLY A 221 0.08 11.53 16.90
N ASN A 222 0.05 11.29 18.21
CA ASN A 222 1.19 10.88 19.02
C ASN A 222 1.02 9.47 19.62
N GLU A 223 0.19 8.62 19.02
CA GLU A 223 -0.14 7.27 19.47
C GLU A 223 1.08 6.34 19.49
N ARG A 224 2.14 6.69 18.73
CA ARG A 224 3.40 5.94 18.60
C ARG A 224 3.20 4.52 18.10
N GLN A 225 2.28 4.36 17.15
CA GLN A 225 1.89 3.09 16.56
C GLN A 225 2.18 3.07 15.05
N PRO A 226 3.44 3.19 14.59
CA PRO A 226 3.76 3.23 13.15
C PRO A 226 3.71 1.85 12.47
N LEU A 227 3.34 0.79 13.20
CA LEU A 227 3.26 -0.57 12.71
C LEU A 227 1.90 -1.18 13.08
N VAL A 228 1.31 -1.91 12.14
CA VAL A 228 0.10 -2.74 12.39
C VAL A 228 0.36 -4.14 11.85
N LEU A 229 0.17 -5.14 12.71
CA LEU A 229 0.19 -6.55 12.31
C LEU A 229 -1.22 -6.96 11.90
N ILE A 230 -1.37 -7.40 10.65
CA ILE A 230 -2.63 -7.88 10.10
C ILE A 230 -2.53 -9.39 9.84
N THR A 231 -3.44 -10.18 10.40
CA THR A 231 -3.53 -11.63 10.19
C THR A 231 -4.89 -12.00 9.61
N GLY A 232 -4.97 -13.12 8.89
CA GLY A 232 -6.22 -13.58 8.30
C GLY A 232 -6.75 -12.69 7.16
N ALA A 233 -5.92 -11.78 6.64
CA ALA A 233 -6.29 -10.93 5.51
C ALA A 233 -6.61 -11.80 4.28
N PRO A 234 -7.70 -11.52 3.55
CA PRO A 234 -8.14 -12.37 2.43
C PRO A 234 -7.34 -12.04 1.15
N VAL A 235 -6.01 -12.10 1.24
CA VAL A 235 -5.07 -11.85 0.14
C VAL A 235 -4.49 -13.15 -0.40
N THR A 236 -3.93 -13.10 -1.60
CA THR A 236 -3.10 -14.21 -2.11
C THR A 236 -1.63 -13.85 -1.86
N PHE A 237 -0.96 -14.59 -0.98
CA PHE A 237 0.48 -14.44 -0.78
C PHE A 237 1.25 -14.93 -2.01
N THR A 238 2.27 -14.17 -2.41
CA THR A 238 3.04 -14.43 -3.63
C THR A 238 4.49 -13.98 -3.47
N SER A 239 5.40 -14.67 -4.16
CA SER A 239 6.80 -14.25 -4.27
C SER A 239 7.04 -13.27 -5.42
N ARG A 240 6.04 -13.03 -6.27
CA ARG A 240 6.16 -12.09 -7.39
C ARG A 240 6.27 -10.67 -6.86
N HIS A 241 7.20 -9.90 -7.41
CA HIS A 241 7.22 -8.46 -7.19
C HIS A 241 5.95 -7.84 -7.77
N PRO A 242 5.29 -6.91 -7.06
CA PRO A 242 4.12 -6.26 -7.61
C PRO A 242 4.51 -5.37 -8.79
N ASN A 243 3.80 -5.51 -9.90
CA ASN A 243 4.00 -4.70 -11.11
C ASN A 243 3.32 -3.33 -10.99
N ARG A 244 3.34 -2.71 -9.80
CA ARG A 244 2.65 -1.45 -9.50
C ARG A 244 1.19 -1.44 -9.98
N GLU A 245 0.50 -2.57 -9.82
CA GLU A 245 -0.86 -2.79 -10.36
C GLU A 245 -1.94 -1.85 -9.80
N LEU A 246 -1.64 -1.11 -8.72
CA LEU A 246 -2.53 -0.09 -8.17
C LEU A 246 -2.46 1.23 -8.94
N ILE A 247 -1.40 1.47 -9.71
CA ILE A 247 -1.21 2.72 -10.44
C ILE A 247 -2.02 2.66 -11.73
N MET A 248 -3.01 3.55 -11.83
CA MET A 248 -3.77 3.77 -13.06
C MET A 248 -3.17 4.95 -13.83
N PRO A 249 -2.83 4.79 -15.12
CA PRO A 249 -2.42 5.92 -15.94
C PRO A 249 -3.50 7.01 -15.94
N ALA A 250 -3.11 8.27 -15.72
CA ALA A 250 -4.08 9.36 -15.56
C ALA A 250 -5.05 9.49 -16.74
N LYS A 251 -4.65 9.11 -17.96
CA LYS A 251 -5.49 9.13 -19.17
C LYS A 251 -6.53 8.01 -19.23
N GLU A 252 -6.32 6.93 -18.49
CA GLU A 252 -7.21 5.76 -18.39
C GLU A 252 -8.13 5.85 -17.17
N ASP A 253 -7.80 6.74 -16.22
CA ASP A 253 -8.58 6.98 -15.01
C ASP A 253 -9.91 7.67 -15.31
N MET A 254 -10.98 7.25 -14.63
CA MET A 254 -12.31 7.83 -14.78
C MET A 254 -12.37 9.33 -14.43
N TYR A 255 -11.43 9.83 -13.62
CA TYR A 255 -11.29 11.23 -13.25
C TYR A 255 -10.47 12.04 -14.25
N TYR A 256 -9.95 11.43 -15.33
CA TYR A 256 -9.16 12.13 -16.35
C TYR A 256 -9.77 13.43 -16.87
N PRO A 257 -11.10 13.54 -17.14
CA PRO A 257 -11.67 14.81 -17.57
C PRO A 257 -11.44 15.97 -16.59
N LEU A 258 -11.39 15.68 -15.29
CA LEU A 258 -11.09 16.68 -14.25
C LEU A 258 -9.61 17.09 -14.31
N PHE A 259 -8.71 16.12 -14.40
CA PHE A 259 -7.27 16.34 -14.50
C PHE A 259 -6.92 17.19 -15.73
N LYS A 260 -7.44 16.80 -16.89
CA LYS A 260 -7.26 17.50 -18.16
C LYS A 260 -7.73 18.96 -18.08
N ASN A 261 -8.91 19.21 -17.53
CA ASN A 261 -9.45 20.56 -17.45
C ASN A 261 -8.68 21.45 -16.46
N ALA A 262 -8.11 20.86 -15.42
CA ALA A 262 -7.28 21.57 -14.44
C ALA A 262 -5.82 21.80 -14.92
N GLY A 263 -5.43 21.28 -16.10
CA GLY A 263 -4.04 21.30 -16.57
C GLY A 263 -3.12 20.44 -15.70
N PHE A 264 -3.65 19.35 -15.16
CA PHE A 264 -3.10 18.56 -14.06
C PHE A 264 -2.85 17.10 -14.47
#